data_AF-A0A931YY61-F1
#
_entry.id   AF-A0A931YY61-F1
#
_cell.length_a   1.000
_cell.length_b   1.000
_cell.length_c   1.000
_cell.angle_alpha   90.00
_cell.angle_beta   90.00
_cell.angle_gamma   90.00
#
_symmetry.space_group_name_H-M   'P 1'
#
loop_
_entity.id
_entity.type
_entity.pdbx_description
1 polymer ?
#
loop_
_entity_poly.entity_id
_entity_poly.type
_entity_poly.pdbx_seq_one_letter_code
_entity_poly.pdbx_strand_id
1 'polypeptide(L)'
;MTKTHRAQLLVAHVLSVLPVVPDAYVPPNVWDKLQRGQRITGQRQLRRLVAKARSAGARASGVLLDIGVTHERIVRLARARRVDMIVMGTHGRAVLTRAILGSVAS
;
A
#
# COMPACT_ATOMS: atom_id res chain seq x y z
N MET A 1 -7.11 7.40 18.77
CA MET A 1 -6.58 6.82 20.04
C MET A 1 -5.22 6.16 19.83
N THR A 2 -4.21 6.88 19.33
CA THR A 2 -2.85 6.34 19.06
C THR A 2 -1.78 6.85 20.03
N LYS A 3 -2.15 7.60 21.07
CA LYS A 3 -1.18 8.14 22.04
C LYS A 3 -0.73 7.14 23.12
N THR A 4 -1.32 5.94 23.20
CA THR A 4 -1.11 5.04 24.36
C THR A 4 -0.50 3.67 24.02
N HIS A 5 -0.32 3.31 22.75
CA HIS A 5 0.24 2.00 22.40
C HIS A 5 1.55 2.13 21.63
N ARG A 6 2.55 1.30 22.00
CA ARG A 6 3.78 1.04 21.21
C ARG A 6 3.47 0.33 19.89
N ALA A 7 2.39 0.69 19.20
CA ALA A 7 2.07 0.18 17.88
C ALA A 7 3.02 0.78 16.83
N GLN A 8 3.32 0.00 15.80
CA GLN A 8 4.01 0.45 14.59
C GLN A 8 3.06 0.29 13.41
N LEU A 9 2.98 1.30 12.56
CA LEU A 9 2.15 1.28 11.36
C LEU A 9 3.00 0.84 10.16
N LEU A 10 2.68 -0.32 9.60
CA LEU A 10 3.24 -0.78 8.32
C LEU A 10 2.28 -0.41 7.19
N VAL A 11 2.69 0.53 6.33
CA VAL A 11 1.92 0.90 5.14
C VAL A 11 2.36 0.01 3.97
N ALA A 12 1.44 -0.77 3.41
CA ALA A 12 1.69 -1.60 2.24
C ALA A 12 1.04 -0.99 1.00
N HIS A 13 1.76 -0.97 -0.13
CA HIS A 13 1.21 -0.63 -1.43
C HIS A 13 1.55 -1.73 -2.43
N VAL A 14 0.53 -2.35 -3.03
CA VAL A 14 0.69 -3.36 -4.08
C VAL A 14 0.66 -2.70 -5.44
N LEU A 15 1.64 -2.99 -6.30
CA LEU A 15 1.61 -2.57 -7.71
C LEU A 15 0.56 -3.40 -8.45
N SER A 16 -0.36 -2.73 -9.16
CA SER A 16 -1.40 -3.41 -9.92
C SER A 16 -0.95 -3.66 -11.35
N VAL A 17 -1.31 -4.82 -11.90
CA VAL A 17 -1.20 -5.06 -13.34
C VAL A 17 -2.04 -4.00 -14.05
N LEU A 18 -1.50 -3.32 -15.06
CA LEU A 18 -2.36 -2.66 -16.04
C LEU A 18 -3.15 -3.77 -16.76
N PRO A 19 -4.44 -3.59 -17.04
CA PRO A 19 -5.15 -4.54 -17.90
C PRO A 19 -4.43 -4.55 -19.26
N VAL A 20 -3.70 -5.62 -19.51
CA VAL A 20 -3.12 -5.88 -20.84
C VAL A 20 -4.28 -6.44 -21.65
N VAL A 21 -4.58 -5.79 -22.77
CA VAL A 21 -5.56 -6.32 -23.73
C VAL A 21 -5.01 -7.67 -24.20
N PRO A 22 -5.79 -8.77 -24.10
CA PRO A 22 -5.38 -10.04 -24.69
C PRO A 22 -4.95 -9.84 -26.14
N ASP A 23 -3.86 -10.49 -26.55
CA ASP A 23 -3.30 -10.43 -27.91
C ASP A 23 -2.65 -9.08 -28.32
N ALA A 24 -2.58 -8.09 -27.43
CA ALA A 24 -1.77 -6.91 -27.68
C ALA A 24 -0.27 -7.22 -27.53
N TYR A 25 0.50 -7.11 -28.61
CA TYR A 25 1.96 -7.15 -28.54
C TYR A 25 2.49 -5.91 -27.83
N VAL A 26 3.12 -6.11 -26.67
CA VAL A 26 3.84 -5.07 -25.95
C VAL A 26 5.34 -5.33 -26.10
N PRO A 27 6.09 -4.45 -26.78
CA PRO A 27 7.54 -4.58 -26.88
C PRO A 27 8.22 -4.63 -25.50
N PRO A 28 9.27 -5.46 -25.29
CA PRO A 28 9.92 -5.61 -23.98
C PRO A 28 10.39 -4.29 -23.34
N ASN A 29 10.92 -3.37 -24.15
CA ASN A 29 11.38 -2.06 -23.69
C ASN A 29 10.23 -1.16 -23.15
N VAL A 30 9.02 -1.32 -23.69
CA VAL A 30 7.81 -0.64 -23.22
C VAL A 30 7.37 -1.24 -21.90
N TRP A 31 7.43 -2.56 -21.76
CA TRP A 31 7.12 -3.24 -20.50
C TRP A 31 8.04 -2.75 -19.36
N ASP A 32 9.36 -2.70 -19.60
CA ASP A 32 10.29 -2.17 -18.60
C ASP A 32 9.99 -0.72 -18.20
N LYS A 33 9.64 0.13 -19.17
CA LYS A 33 9.24 1.52 -18.91
C LYS A 33 7.97 1.60 -18.08
N LEU A 34 6.96 0.77 -18.38
CA LEU A 34 5.71 0.72 -17.63
C LEU A 34 5.95 0.25 -16.19
N GLN A 35 6.72 -0.82 -15.98
CA GLN A 35 7.07 -1.29 -14.63
C GLN A 35 7.80 -0.21 -13.83
N ARG A 36 8.79 0.45 -14.45
CA ARG A 36 9.51 1.55 -13.80
C ARG A 36 8.57 2.70 -13.43
N GLY A 37 7.70 3.12 -14.36
CA GLY A 37 6.73 4.19 -14.12
C GLY A 37 5.75 3.88 -12.99
N GLN A 38 5.23 2.65 -12.94
CA GLN A 38 4.38 2.17 -11.86
C GLN A 38 5.13 2.17 -10.53
N ARG A 39 6.35 1.64 -10.49
CA ARG A 39 7.16 1.57 -9.28
C ARG A 39 7.49 2.96 -8.74
N ILE A 40 7.84 3.91 -9.62
CA ILE A 40 8.09 5.32 -9.24
C ILE A 40 6.83 5.95 -8.64
N THR A 41 5.68 5.75 -9.28
CA THR A 41 4.40 6.32 -8.82
C THR A 41 3.94 5.70 -7.51
N GLY A 42 3.99 4.37 -7.40
CA GLY A 42 3.68 3.65 -6.17
C GLY A 42 4.60 4.02 -5.02
N GLN A 43 5.91 4.13 -5.27
CA GLN A 43 6.88 4.58 -4.27
C GLN A 43 6.59 6.02 -3.81
N ARG A 44 6.21 6.92 -4.73
CA ARG A 44 5.82 8.30 -4.40
C ARG A 44 4.56 8.33 -3.51
N GLN A 45 3.55 7.54 -3.84
CA GLN A 45 2.32 7.44 -3.03
C GLN A 45 2.61 6.85 -1.64
N LEU A 46 3.40 5.78 -1.57
CA LEU A 46 3.83 5.16 -0.33
C LEU A 46 4.56 6.14 0.58
N ARG A 47 5.55 6.89 0.04
CA ARG A 47 6.28 7.91 0.79
C ARG A 47 5.35 8.98 1.35
N ARG A 48 4.38 9.45 0.56
CA ARG A 48 3.40 10.45 1.00
C ARG A 48 2.55 9.94 2.17
N LEU A 49 2.07 8.69 2.09
CA LEU A 49 1.27 8.09 3.16
C LEU A 49 2.08 7.90 4.45
N VAL A 50 3.32 7.41 4.34
CA VAL A 50 4.20 7.26 5.50
C VAL A 50 4.52 8.62 6.13
N ALA A 51 4.82 9.63 5.31
CA ALA A 51 5.08 10.99 5.80
C ALA A 51 3.86 11.56 6.54
N LYS A 52 2.65 11.41 5.97
CA LYS A 52 1.40 11.84 6.61
C LYS A 52 1.13 11.13 7.93
N ALA A 53 1.39 9.82 8.01
CA ALA A 53 1.24 9.07 9.25
C ALA A 53 2.24 9.54 10.32
N ARG A 54 3.49 9.78 9.93
CA ARG A 54 4.53 10.30 10.83
C ARG A 54 4.21 11.70 11.34
N SER A 55 3.73 12.60 10.48
CA SER A 55 3.33 13.95 10.90
C SER A 55 2.13 13.93 11.86
N ALA A 56 1.31 12.89 11.82
CA ALA A 56 0.24 12.64 12.79
C ALA A 56 0.71 11.95 14.09
N GLY A 57 2.03 11.78 14.27
CA GLY A 57 2.63 11.20 15.48
C GLY A 57 2.74 9.67 15.49
N ALA A 58 2.46 8.99 14.37
CA ALA A 58 2.60 7.53 14.30
C ALA A 58 4.03 7.09 13.96
N ARG A 59 4.52 6.01 14.57
CA ARG A 59 5.72 5.31 14.10
C ARG A 59 5.37 4.49 12.87
N ALA A 60 5.66 5.02 11.68
CA ALA A 60 5.28 4.39 10.41
C ALA A 60 6.47 4.01 9.52
N SER A 61 6.36 2.88 8.84
CA SER A 61 7.24 2.42 7.77
C SER A 61 6.42 1.99 6.55
N GLY A 62 7.07 1.88 5.38
CA GLY A 62 6.40 1.58 4.13
C GLY A 62 7.05 0.43 3.38
N VAL A 63 6.24 -0.43 2.76
CA VAL A 63 6.67 -1.50 1.87
C VAL A 63 5.91 -1.41 0.55
N LEU A 64 6.67 -1.37 -0.55
CA LEU A 64 6.12 -1.52 -1.90
C LEU A 64 6.18 -3.00 -2.26
N LEU A 65 5.03 -3.58 -2.60
CA LEU A 65 4.88 -4.97 -3.00
C LEU A 65 4.77 -5.04 -4.53
N ASP A 66 5.53 -5.95 -5.12
CA ASP A 66 5.49 -6.20 -6.56
C ASP A 66 4.13 -6.73 -7.02
N ILE A 67 3.97 -6.75 -8.34
CA ILE A 67 2.75 -7.14 -9.03
C ILE A 67 2.30 -8.55 -8.63
N GLY A 68 1.00 -8.71 -8.40
CA GLY A 68 0.36 -9.99 -8.15
C GLY A 68 -1.06 -9.82 -7.63
N VAL A 69 -1.67 -10.93 -7.21
CA VAL A 69 -3.00 -10.91 -6.59
C VAL A 69 -2.95 -10.13 -5.27
N THR A 70 -3.61 -8.98 -5.23
CA THR A 70 -3.47 -8.00 -4.14
C THR A 70 -3.71 -8.60 -2.76
N HIS A 71 -4.81 -9.36 -2.59
CA HIS A 71 -5.17 -9.93 -1.29
C HIS A 71 -4.13 -10.96 -0.82
N GLU A 72 -3.61 -11.81 -1.72
CA GLU A 72 -2.56 -12.78 -1.39
C GLU A 72 -1.27 -12.08 -0.96
N ARG A 73 -0.87 -11.02 -1.67
CA ARG A 73 0.33 -10.24 -1.34
C ARG A 73 0.22 -9.60 0.05
N ILE A 74 -0.95 -9.04 0.37
CA ILE A 74 -1.23 -8.45 1.70
C ILE A 74 -1.16 -9.52 2.79
N VAL A 75 -1.86 -10.65 2.62
CA VAL A 75 -1.88 -11.74 3.61
C VAL A 75 -0.47 -12.32 3.81
N ARG A 76 0.29 -12.51 2.73
CA ARG A 76 1.67 -13.00 2.80
C ARG A 76 2.59 -12.03 3.55
N LEU A 77 2.47 -10.72 3.27
CA LEU A 77 3.23 -9.71 4.01
C LEU A 77 2.87 -9.70 5.50
N ALA A 78 1.56 -9.75 5.82
CA ALA A 78 1.08 -9.75 7.19
C ALA A 78 1.61 -10.94 7.98
N ARG A 79 1.59 -12.15 7.40
CA ARG A 79 2.19 -13.35 7.99
C ARG A 79 3.70 -13.20 8.18
N ALA A 80 4.42 -12.78 7.13
CA ALA A 80 5.88 -12.64 7.16
C ALA A 80 6.36 -11.60 8.19
N ARG A 81 5.58 -10.54 8.42
CA ARG A 81 5.88 -9.48 9.37
C ARG A 81 5.20 -9.65 10.73
N ARG A 82 4.47 -10.76 10.94
CA ARG A 82 3.69 -11.04 12.16
C ARG A 82 2.83 -9.84 12.57
N VAL A 83 2.10 -9.30 11.60
CA VAL A 83 1.21 -8.15 11.83
C VAL A 83 0.01 -8.61 12.65
N ASP A 84 -0.27 -7.88 13.73
CA ASP A 84 -1.38 -8.21 14.65
C ASP A 84 -2.75 -7.82 14.07
N MET A 85 -2.79 -6.83 13.17
CA MET A 85 -4.03 -6.31 12.59
C MET A 85 -3.81 -5.73 11.18
N ILE A 86 -4.69 -6.09 10.25
CA ILE A 86 -4.74 -5.51 8.91
C ILE A 86 -5.85 -4.48 8.87
N VAL A 87 -5.53 -3.25 8.47
CA VAL A 87 -6.50 -2.17 8.25
C VAL A 87 -6.47 -1.80 6.77
N MET A 88 -7.63 -1.84 6.10
CA MET A 88 -7.78 -1.45 4.70
C MET A 88 -8.76 -0.29 4.58
N GLY A 89 -8.42 0.69 3.72
CA GLY A 89 -9.37 1.75 3.36
C GLY A 89 -10.41 1.23 2.37
N THR A 90 -11.67 1.60 2.54
CA THR A 90 -12.78 1.03 1.75
C THR A 90 -12.85 1.55 0.31
N HIS A 91 -12.49 2.81 0.03
CA HIS A 91 -12.39 3.31 -1.34
C HIS A 91 -11.29 4.38 -1.45
N GLY A 92 -10.21 4.05 -2.16
CA GLY A 92 -9.02 4.88 -2.30
C GLY A 92 -9.23 6.07 -3.24
N ARG A 93 -9.42 7.25 -2.66
CA ARG A 93 -8.87 8.57 -3.07
C ARG A 93 -9.49 9.74 -2.29
N ALA A 94 -10.72 9.61 -1.77
CA ALA A 94 -11.45 10.70 -1.09
C ALA A 94 -11.50 10.58 0.45
N VAL A 95 -11.42 9.38 1.02
CA VAL A 95 -11.76 9.14 2.44
C VAL A 95 -10.56 9.23 3.41
N LEU A 96 -9.32 9.32 2.91
CA LEU A 96 -8.13 9.50 3.76
C LEU A 96 -8.02 10.89 4.40
N THR A 97 -8.98 11.78 4.15
CA THR A 97 -9.10 13.09 4.81
C THR A 97 -9.88 13.02 6.12
N ARG A 98 -10.57 11.91 6.44
CA ARG A 98 -11.48 11.85 7.60
C ARG A 98 -11.32 10.70 8.61
N ALA A 99 -10.44 9.72 8.38
CA ALA A 99 -10.33 8.56 9.27
C ALA A 99 -9.00 8.52 10.03
N ILE A 100 -8.81 9.45 10.97
CA ILE A 100 -7.95 9.25 12.14
C ILE A 100 -8.92 9.09 13.29
N LEU A 101 -9.26 7.87 13.70
CA LEU A 101 -9.79 7.48 15.01
C LEU A 101 -10.17 6.00 14.91
N GLY A 102 -9.56 5.17 15.75
CA GLY A 102 -9.71 3.72 15.67
C GLY A 102 -11.13 3.27 15.96
N SER A 103 -11.48 2.09 15.44
CA SER A 103 -12.31 1.13 16.14
C SER A 103 -12.22 -0.21 15.44
N VAL A 104 -12.40 -1.24 16.25
CA VAL A 104 -12.63 -2.66 15.92
C VAL A 104 -13.43 -2.83 14.63
N ALA A 105 -12.83 -3.45 13.61
CA ALA A 105 -13.64 -4.05 12.56
C ALA A 105 -14.09 -5.41 13.10
N SER A 106 -15.37 -5.47 13.46
CA SER A 106 -16.14 -6.70 13.65
C SER A 106 -16.11 -7.59 12.41
#